data_AF-A0A534XRZ0-F1
#
_entry.id   AF-A0A534XRZ0-F1
#
_cell.length_a   1.000
_cell.length_b   1.000
_cell.length_c   1.000
_cell.angle_alpha   90.00
_cell.angle_beta   90.00
_cell.angle_gamma   90.00
#
_symmetry.space_group_name_H-M   'P 1'
#
loop_
_entity.id
_entity.type
_entity.pdbx_description
1 polymer ?
#
loop_
_entity_poly.entity_id
_entity_poly.type
_entity_poly.pdbx_seq_one_letter_code
_entity_poly.pdbx_strand_id
1 'polypeptide(L)'
;MSKVVAIMSMSLDGYVADLNDGVAEVFDWYFTSGDVEFHTGGSDPMTFKVSAPSAEHLRGLTSGLGAVLTGRRTFEVAQGWGGNHAWGPAFVLTHHIPAGWPRPDSTVHFVTDGIESAVNQAKA
;
A
#
# COMPACT_ATOMS: atom_id res chain seq x y z
N MET A 1 13.60 -11.13 13.62
CA MET A 1 12.50 -11.70 12.81
C MET A 1 11.60 -10.58 12.35
N SER A 2 11.37 -10.46 11.04
CA SER A 2 10.46 -9.48 10.46
C SER A 2 9.01 -9.77 10.85
N LYS A 3 8.26 -8.73 11.20
CA LYS A 3 6.83 -8.82 11.54
C LYS A 3 5.98 -8.65 10.28
N VAL A 4 4.83 -9.32 10.23
CA VAL A 4 3.80 -9.07 9.23
C VAL A 4 2.74 -8.20 9.90
N VAL A 5 2.45 -7.05 9.32
CA VAL A 5 1.44 -6.10 9.81
C VAL A 5 0.44 -5.82 8.69
N ALA A 6 -0.81 -5.55 9.05
CA ALA A 6 -1.84 -5.11 8.12
C ALA A 6 -2.13 -3.63 8.37
N ILE A 7 -2.18 -2.85 7.29
CA ILE A 7 -2.47 -1.42 7.32
C ILE A 7 -3.66 -1.20 6.39
N MET A 8 -4.79 -0.75 6.95
CA MET A 8 -6.02 -0.52 6.19
C MET A 8 -6.84 0.56 6.86
N SER A 9 -7.63 1.26 6.04
CA SER A 9 -8.77 2.03 6.51
C SER A 9 -10.04 1.27 6.18
N MET A 10 -11.04 1.37 7.04
CA MET A 10 -12.31 0.69 6.85
C MET A 10 -13.47 1.53 7.39
N SER A 11 -14.65 1.33 6.83
CA SER A 11 -15.91 1.81 7.39
C SER A 11 -16.26 1.05 8.68
N LEU A 12 -17.18 1.60 9.47
CA LEU A 12 -17.61 1.00 10.73
C LEU A 12 -18.28 -0.37 10.57
N ASP A 13 -18.93 -0.59 9.43
CA ASP A 13 -19.57 -1.85 9.03
C ASP A 13 -18.61 -2.82 8.31
N GLY A 14 -17.32 -2.48 8.22
CA GLY A 14 -16.25 -3.42 7.86
C GLY A 14 -15.88 -3.47 6.38
N TYR A 15 -16.20 -2.44 5.60
CA TYR A 15 -15.83 -2.35 4.18
C TYR A 15 -14.59 -1.48 3.97
N VAL A 16 -13.72 -1.87 3.03
CA VAL A 16 -12.46 -1.17 2.71
C VAL A 16 -12.49 -0.43 1.37
N ALA A 17 -13.59 -0.56 0.63
CA ALA A 17 -13.86 0.11 -0.63
C ALA A 17 -15.38 0.06 -0.92
N ASP A 18 -15.86 0.92 -1.81
CA ASP A 18 -17.22 0.87 -2.33
C ASP A 18 -17.41 -0.22 -3.41
N LEU A 19 -18.63 -0.34 -3.95
CA LEU A 19 -18.98 -1.36 -4.95
C LEU A 19 -18.23 -1.23 -6.29
N ASN A 20 -17.63 -0.08 -6.56
CA ASN A 20 -16.88 0.25 -7.76
C ASN A 20 -15.37 0.41 -7.48
N ASP A 21 -14.87 -0.17 -6.39
CA ASP A 21 -13.47 -0.06 -5.93
C ASP A 21 -13.02 1.35 -5.51
N GLY A 22 -13.96 2.27 -5.27
CA GLY A 22 -13.67 3.58 -4.74
C GLY A 22 -13.24 3.51 -3.27
N VAL A 23 -12.13 4.17 -2.94
CA VAL A 23 -11.57 4.24 -1.57
C VAL A 23 -11.67 5.63 -0.95
N ALA A 24 -12.21 6.60 -1.68
CA ALA A 24 -12.19 8.00 -1.28
C ALA A 24 -12.83 8.23 0.11
N GLU A 25 -13.98 7.63 0.38
CA GLU A 25 -14.68 7.81 1.66
C GLU A 25 -13.90 7.23 2.83
N VAL A 26 -13.35 6.02 2.70
CA VAL A 26 -12.55 5.41 3.77
C VAL A 26 -11.17 6.06 3.89
N PHE A 27 -10.69 6.77 2.87
CA PHE A 27 -9.39 7.47 2.92
C PHE A 27 -9.51 8.95 3.24
N ASP A 28 -10.72 9.53 3.29
CA ASP A 28 -10.95 10.96 3.50
C ASP A 28 -10.21 11.50 4.73
N TRP A 29 -10.20 10.72 5.82
CA TRP A 29 -9.53 11.09 7.05
C TRP A 29 -8.02 11.32 6.90
N TYR A 30 -7.36 10.72 5.90
CA TYR A 30 -5.95 11.01 5.60
C TYR A 30 -5.72 12.46 5.15
N PHE A 31 -6.76 13.18 4.75
CA PHE A 31 -6.69 14.54 4.21
C PHE A 31 -7.45 15.57 5.04
N THR A 32 -8.40 15.12 5.87
CA THR A 32 -9.34 16.00 6.58
C THR A 32 -9.25 15.92 8.11
N SER A 33 -8.50 14.97 8.67
CA SER A 33 -8.51 14.72 10.13
C SER A 33 -7.61 15.64 10.97
N GLY A 34 -6.86 16.56 10.36
CA GLY A 34 -6.07 17.55 11.10
C GLY A 34 -5.31 18.52 10.21
N ASP A 35 -4.22 19.06 10.74
CA ASP A 35 -3.41 20.12 10.13
C ASP A 35 -1.93 19.76 9.95
N VAL A 36 -1.49 18.61 10.46
CA VAL A 36 -0.10 18.15 10.34
C VAL A 36 0.08 17.43 9.00
N GLU A 37 1.00 17.95 8.19
CA GLU A 37 1.39 17.32 6.94
C GLU A 37 2.37 16.15 7.18
N PHE A 38 2.12 15.08 6.43
CA PHE A 38 2.96 13.89 6.37
C PHE A 38 3.09 13.45 4.91
N HIS A 39 4.31 13.50 4.39
CA HIS A 39 4.59 13.11 3.01
C HIS A 39 4.96 11.63 2.94
N THR A 40 4.26 10.87 2.10
CA THR A 40 4.65 9.50 1.80
C THR A 40 5.86 9.49 0.86
N GLY A 41 6.59 8.36 0.80
CA GLY A 41 7.64 8.17 -0.22
C GLY A 41 7.05 7.80 -1.59
N GLY A 42 7.90 7.27 -2.48
CA GLY A 42 7.50 6.71 -3.78
C GLY A 42 7.63 7.65 -4.96
N SER A 43 7.29 7.17 -6.16
CA SER A 43 7.35 7.95 -7.40
C SER A 43 6.23 8.97 -7.55
N ASP A 44 5.09 8.75 -6.87
CA ASP A 44 3.97 9.69 -6.79
C ASP A 44 3.59 9.89 -5.31
N PRO A 45 4.34 10.72 -4.57
CA PRO A 45 4.17 10.87 -3.14
C PRO A 45 2.88 11.62 -2.81
N MET A 46 2.04 11.02 -1.97
CA MET A 46 0.86 11.66 -1.43
C MET A 46 1.21 12.45 -0.16
N THR A 47 0.58 13.61 0.01
CA THR A 47 0.63 14.37 1.27
C THR A 47 -0.63 14.08 2.05
N PHE A 48 -0.48 13.44 3.21
CA PHE A 48 -1.55 13.32 4.19
C PHE A 48 -1.58 14.58 5.05
N LYS A 49 -2.77 14.93 5.53
CA LYS A 49 -3.04 16.02 6.44
C LYS A 49 -3.94 15.50 7.58
N VAL A 50 -3.29 15.17 8.69
CA VAL A 50 -3.89 14.43 9.81
C VAL A 50 -3.60 15.10 11.14
N SER A 51 -4.23 14.62 12.22
CA SER A 51 -3.92 15.08 13.58
C SER A 51 -2.47 14.75 13.98
N ALA A 52 -1.89 15.51 14.92
CA ALA A 52 -0.53 15.24 15.39
C ALA A 52 -0.31 13.81 15.94
N PRO A 53 -1.21 13.23 16.77
CA PRO A 53 -1.08 11.84 17.20
C PRO A 53 -1.14 10.83 16.04
N SER A 54 -2.02 11.06 15.05
CA SER A 54 -2.10 10.21 13.86
C SER A 54 -0.82 10.29 13.02
N ALA A 55 -0.24 11.48 12.87
CA ALA A 55 1.02 11.66 12.15
C ALA A 55 2.17 10.93 12.85
N GLU A 56 2.26 10.99 14.18
CA GLU A 56 3.25 10.24 14.97
C GLU A 56 3.08 8.72 14.77
N HIS A 57 1.84 8.23 14.86
CA HIS A 57 1.54 6.82 14.66
C HIS A 57 1.91 6.34 13.24
N LEU A 58 1.52 7.09 12.20
CA LEU A 58 1.82 6.75 10.81
C LEU A 58 3.33 6.76 10.55
N ARG A 59 4.07 7.76 11.03
CA ARG A 59 5.55 7.80 10.91
C ARG A 59 6.20 6.58 11.56
N GLY A 60 5.77 6.25 12.78
CA GLY A 60 6.28 5.08 13.49
C GLY A 60 6.02 3.79 12.72
N LEU A 61 4.80 3.61 12.21
CA LEU A 61 4.41 2.46 11.42
C LEU A 61 5.18 2.35 10.11
N THR A 62 5.22 3.42 9.30
CA THR A 62 5.81 3.38 7.96
C THR A 62 7.33 3.32 7.99
N SER A 63 7.98 3.89 9.01
CA SER A 63 9.46 3.83 9.16
C SER A 63 10.00 2.41 9.38
N GLY A 64 9.15 1.49 9.86
CA GLY A 64 9.49 0.08 10.04
C GLY A 64 9.17 -0.81 8.84
N LEU A 65 8.55 -0.28 7.78
CA LEU A 65 8.19 -1.07 6.61
C LEU A 65 9.40 -1.28 5.68
N GLY A 66 9.67 -2.54 5.35
CA GLY A 66 10.69 -2.91 4.37
C GLY A 66 10.11 -3.30 3.00
N ALA A 67 8.85 -3.71 2.95
CA ALA A 67 8.16 -4.14 1.74
C ALA A 67 6.63 -4.05 1.94
N VAL A 68 5.90 -4.03 0.82
CA VAL A 68 4.44 -4.10 0.77
C VAL A 68 4.02 -5.41 0.11
N LEU A 69 3.07 -6.13 0.70
CA LEU A 69 2.42 -7.28 0.10
C LEU A 69 0.97 -6.91 -0.20
N THR A 70 0.52 -7.13 -1.43
CA THR A 70 -0.86 -6.83 -1.83
C THR A 70 -1.42 -7.85 -2.83
N GLY A 71 -2.72 -7.74 -3.11
CA GLY A 71 -3.37 -8.49 -4.18
C GLY A 71 -3.41 -7.72 -5.51
N ARG A 72 -3.65 -8.44 -6.60
CA ARG A 72 -3.80 -7.88 -7.96
C ARG A 72 -4.79 -6.72 -8.05
N ARG A 73 -5.95 -6.81 -7.38
CA ARG A 73 -7.02 -5.80 -7.49
C ARG A 73 -6.56 -4.43 -6.99
N THR A 74 -5.94 -4.38 -5.81
CA THR A 74 -5.36 -3.14 -5.27
C THR A 74 -4.28 -2.56 -6.18
N PHE A 75 -3.42 -3.42 -6.74
CA PHE A 75 -2.40 -3.00 -7.69
C PHE A 75 -3.01 -2.36 -8.95
N GLU A 76 -4.08 -2.94 -9.51
CA GLU A 76 -4.75 -2.40 -10.71
C GLU A 76 -5.44 -1.05 -10.42
N VAL A 77 -6.17 -0.95 -9.30
CA VAL A 77 -6.83 0.29 -8.86
C VAL A 77 -5.82 1.41 -8.63
N ALA A 78 -4.69 1.10 -7.99
CA ALA A 78 -3.60 2.05 -7.76
C ALA A 78 -2.72 2.29 -9.01
N GLN A 79 -3.11 1.74 -10.17
CA GLN A 79 -2.36 1.86 -11.43
C GLN A 79 -0.87 1.46 -11.29
N GLY A 80 -0.60 0.50 -10.41
CA GLY A 80 0.73 0.01 -10.08
C GLY A 80 1.68 1.05 -9.46
N TRP A 81 1.14 2.14 -8.91
CA TRP A 81 1.91 3.25 -8.29
C TRP A 81 3.00 3.81 -9.22
N GLY A 82 2.77 3.78 -10.53
CA GLY A 82 3.78 4.20 -11.52
C GLY A 82 5.03 3.31 -11.56
N GLY A 83 5.05 2.15 -10.91
CA GLY A 83 6.21 1.27 -10.83
C GLY A 83 6.88 1.22 -9.46
N ASN A 84 6.55 2.11 -8.52
CA ASN A 84 7.23 2.20 -7.23
C ASN A 84 6.27 2.61 -6.11
N HIS A 85 6.02 1.69 -5.16
CA HIS A 85 5.15 1.98 -4.02
C HIS A 85 5.84 2.93 -3.03
N ALA A 86 5.04 3.77 -2.37
CA ALA A 86 5.49 4.76 -1.40
C ALA A 86 6.24 4.25 -0.17
N TRP A 87 6.14 2.95 0.12
CA TRP A 87 6.57 2.34 1.38
C TRP A 87 7.53 1.15 1.15
N GLY A 88 8.19 1.12 -0.01
CA GLY A 88 9.18 0.10 -0.38
C GLY A 88 8.76 -0.78 -1.56
N PRO A 89 9.54 -1.83 -1.87
CA PRO A 89 9.20 -2.79 -2.92
C PRO A 89 7.84 -3.44 -2.67
N ALA A 90 7.06 -3.60 -3.74
CA ALA A 90 5.73 -4.18 -3.66
C ALA A 90 5.73 -5.61 -4.22
N PHE A 91 5.16 -6.55 -3.50
CA PHE A 91 4.94 -7.93 -3.93
C PHE A 91 3.45 -8.11 -4.18
N VAL A 92 3.07 -8.35 -5.43
CA VAL A 92 1.69 -8.50 -5.87
C VAL A 92 1.39 -9.97 -6.05
N LEU A 93 0.55 -10.52 -5.18
CA LEU A 93 0.02 -11.88 -5.33
C LEU A 93 -1.04 -11.90 -6.44
N THR A 94 -0.80 -12.72 -7.46
CA THR A 94 -1.67 -12.85 -8.64
C THR A 94 -1.54 -14.24 -9.26
N HIS A 95 -2.57 -14.74 -9.93
CA HIS A 95 -2.45 -15.96 -10.73
C HIS A 95 -1.72 -15.74 -12.07
N HIS A 96 -1.75 -14.52 -12.59
CA HIS A 96 -1.15 -14.16 -13.88
C HIS A 96 -0.53 -12.77 -13.81
N ILE A 97 0.69 -12.64 -14.35
CA ILE A 97 1.39 -11.34 -14.43
C ILE A 97 0.66 -10.44 -15.44
N PRO A 98 0.27 -9.21 -15.06
CA PRO A 98 -0.34 -8.26 -15.98
C PRO A 98 0.58 -7.92 -17.16
N ALA A 99 0.01 -7.65 -18.33
CA ALA A 99 0.78 -7.26 -19.51
C ALA A 99 1.57 -5.96 -19.26
N GLY A 100 2.77 -5.86 -19.86
CA GLY A 100 3.64 -4.71 -19.70
C GLY A 100 4.43 -4.69 -18.38
N TRP A 101 4.53 -5.83 -17.69
CA TRP A 101 5.36 -6.04 -16.51
C TRP A 101 6.27 -7.26 -16.67
N PRO A 102 7.46 -7.28 -16.04
CA PRO A 102 8.06 -6.19 -15.27
C PRO A 102 8.44 -4.99 -16.14
N ARG A 103 8.50 -3.79 -15.53
CA ARG A 103 8.98 -2.56 -16.18
C ARG A 103 10.42 -2.27 -15.78
N PRO A 104 11.22 -1.61 -16.63
CA PRO A 104 12.49 -1.05 -16.21
C PRO A 104 12.31 -0.15 -14.98
N ASP A 105 13.28 -0.18 -14.06
CA ASP A 105 13.34 0.67 -12.85
C ASP A 105 12.14 0.56 -11.89
N SER A 106 11.36 -0.51 -11.99
CA SER A 106 10.28 -0.80 -11.07
C SER A 106 10.72 -1.68 -9.91
N THR A 107 10.17 -1.39 -8.72
CA THR A 107 10.30 -2.21 -7.51
C THR A 107 9.04 -3.05 -7.24
N VAL A 108 8.19 -3.28 -8.24
CA VAL A 108 7.04 -4.18 -8.13
C VAL A 108 7.42 -5.58 -8.63
N HIS A 109 7.20 -6.57 -7.78
CA HIS A 109 7.41 -7.99 -8.02
C HIS A 109 6.05 -8.70 -8.06
N PHE A 110 5.92 -9.71 -8.93
CA PHE A 110 4.70 -10.52 -9.03
C PHE A 110 4.97 -11.93 -8.53
N VAL A 111 4.10 -12.42 -7.66
CA VAL A 111 4.20 -13.75 -7.06
C VAL A 111 2.98 -14.56 -7.47
N THR A 112 3.21 -15.77 -7.98
CA THR A 112 2.17 -16.61 -8.62
C THR A 112 1.98 -17.99 -7.98
N ASP A 113 2.83 -18.33 -7.03
CA ASP A 113 2.93 -19.64 -6.36
C ASP A 113 2.38 -19.62 -4.92
N GLY A 114 1.55 -18.63 -4.59
CA GLY A 114 0.75 -18.60 -3.37
C GLY A 114 1.22 -17.62 -2.28
N ILE A 115 0.40 -17.48 -1.25
CA ILE A 115 0.58 -16.47 -0.20
C ILE A 115 1.83 -16.72 0.66
N GLU A 116 2.17 -17.98 0.94
CA GLU A 116 3.36 -18.31 1.74
C GLU A 116 4.65 -17.88 1.03
N SER A 117 4.76 -18.14 -0.29
CA SER A 117 5.88 -17.67 -1.11
C SER A 117 5.93 -16.14 -1.12
N ALA A 118 4.79 -15.47 -1.29
CA ALA A 118 4.73 -14.01 -1.32
C ALA A 118 5.18 -13.38 0.01
N VAL A 119 4.76 -13.95 1.14
CA VAL A 119 5.19 -13.52 2.48
C VAL A 119 6.69 -13.77 2.69
N ASN A 120 7.22 -14.90 2.25
CA ASN A 120 8.64 -15.22 2.39
C ASN A 120 9.53 -14.27 1.57
N GLN A 121 9.13 -13.99 0.32
CA GLN A 121 9.86 -13.05 -0.55
C GLN A 121 9.81 -11.63 0.01
N ALA A 122 8.66 -11.18 0.54
CA ALA A 122 8.55 -9.84 1.14
C ALA A 122 9.34 -9.67 2.45
N LYS A 123 9.76 -10.77 3.10
CA LYS A 123 10.56 -10.74 4.34
C LYS A 123 12.06 -10.87 4.13
N ALA A 124 12.49 -11.24 2.91
CA ALA A 124 13.86 -11.60 2.58
C ALA A 124 14.84 -10.43 2.66
#